data_AF-A0A8T5NSP3-F1
#
_entry.id   AF-A0A8T5NSP3-F1
#
_cell.length_a   1.000
_cell.length_b   1.000
_cell.length_c   1.000
_cell.angle_alpha   90.00
_cell.angle_beta   90.00
_cell.angle_gamma   90.00
#
_symmetry.space_group_name_H-M   'P 1'
#
loop_
_entity.id
_entity.type
_entity.pdbx_description
1 polymer ?
#
loop_
_entity_poly.entity_id
_entity_poly.type
_entity_poly.pdbx_seq_one_letter_code
_entity_poly.pdbx_strand_id
1 'polypeptide(L)'
;MKIKAKEIRQMNEKQIKEKLFEVKKDLMKANSQIAVGTVPENPGQVKQMKKTIARMLTILTEKEKEPKQEKNKSVKETKEEIKKQ
;
A
#
# COMPACT_ATOMS: atom_id res chain seq x y z
N MET A 1 1.94 -13.38 7.21
CA MET A 1 3.06 -12.56 6.67
C MET A 1 3.17 -11.29 7.49
N LYS A 2 4.36 -10.97 8.01
CA LYS A 2 4.60 -9.79 8.85
C LYS A 2 5.64 -8.91 8.17
N ILE A 3 5.22 -7.79 7.61
CA ILE A 3 6.13 -6.79 7.04
C ILE A 3 6.49 -5.80 8.14
N LYS A 4 7.79 -5.48 8.28
CA LYS A 4 8.27 -4.51 9.27
C LYS A 4 8.10 -3.09 8.74
N ALA A 5 7.90 -2.14 9.65
CA ALA A 5 7.73 -0.74 9.28
C ALA A 5 8.95 -0.17 8.51
N LYS A 6 10.17 -0.62 8.84
CA LYS A 6 11.40 -0.21 8.15
C LYS A 6 11.37 -0.56 6.66
N GLU A 7 10.94 -1.78 6.33
CA GLU A 7 10.82 -2.25 4.95
C GLU A 7 9.80 -1.42 4.17
N ILE A 8 8.65 -1.11 4.78
CA ILE A 8 7.60 -0.30 4.14
C ILE A 8 8.09 1.14 3.89
N ARG A 9 8.88 1.72 4.79
CA ARG A 9 9.43 3.08 4.60
C ARG A 9 10.38 3.16 3.40
N GLN A 10 11.16 2.10 3.16
CA GLN A 10 12.11 1.98 2.05
C GLN A 10 11.43 1.82 0.67
N MET A 11 10.16 1.39 0.63
CA MET A 11 9.42 1.23 -0.62
C MET A 11 8.92 2.58 -1.17
N ASN A 12 8.80 2.67 -2.50
CA ASN A 12 8.14 3.80 -3.17
C ASN A 12 6.63 3.76 -2.96
N GLU A 13 5.95 4.91 -3.07
CA GLU A 13 4.49 4.99 -2.86
C GLU A 13 3.70 4.07 -3.77
N LYS A 14 4.10 3.96 -5.05
CA LYS A 14 3.48 3.03 -6.01
C LYS A 14 3.60 1.59 -5.53
N GLN A 15 4.80 1.17 -5.12
CA GLN A 15 5.06 -0.16 -4.59
C GLN A 15 4.29 -0.44 -3.30
N ILE A 16 4.17 0.55 -2.41
CA ILE A 16 3.37 0.41 -1.18
C ILE A 16 1.89 0.19 -1.55
N LYS A 17 1.34 0.92 -2.54
CA LYS A 17 -0.04 0.77 -2.99
C LYS A 17 -0.30 -0.58 -3.67
N GLU A 18 0.62 -1.04 -4.51
CA GLU A 18 0.55 -2.37 -5.14
C GLU A 18 0.55 -3.48 -4.07
N LYS A 19 1.50 -3.43 -3.14
CA LYS A 19 1.60 -4.41 -2.06
C LYS A 19 0.40 -4.37 -1.11
N LEU A 20 -0.14 -3.17 -0.87
CA LEU A 20 -1.37 -2.99 -0.09
C LEU A 20 -2.55 -3.72 -0.75
N PHE A 21 -2.65 -3.67 -2.09
CA PHE A 21 -3.69 -4.38 -2.82
C PHE A 21 -3.53 -5.89 -2.71
N GLU A 22 -2.30 -6.41 -2.88
CA GLU A 22 -2.00 -7.84 -2.69
C GLU A 22 -2.40 -8.33 -1.30
N VAL A 23 -1.98 -7.63 -0.24
CA VAL A 23 -2.27 -8.03 1.15
C VAL A 23 -3.78 -7.97 1.44
N LYS A 24 -4.53 -7.03 0.84
CA LYS A 24 -6.00 -6.99 0.94
C LYS A 24 -6.65 -8.18 0.24
N LYS A 25 -6.14 -8.58 -0.94
CA LYS A 25 -6.63 -9.75 -1.68
C LYS A 25 -6.41 -11.03 -0.88
N ASP A 26 -5.24 -11.19 -0.26
CA ASP A 26 -4.94 -12.34 0.58
C ASP A 26 -5.80 -12.36 1.86
N LEU A 27 -6.04 -11.19 2.47
CA LEU A 27 -6.95 -11.07 3.60
C LEU A 27 -8.38 -11.48 3.22
N MET A 28 -8.85 -11.11 2.03
CA MET A 28 -10.17 -11.50 1.53
C MET A 28 -10.27 -13.02 1.38
N LYS A 29 -9.26 -13.66 0.77
CA LYS A 29 -9.22 -15.13 0.66
C LYS A 29 -9.25 -15.81 2.03
N ALA A 30 -8.45 -15.32 2.98
CA ALA A 30 -8.41 -15.86 4.33
C ALA A 30 -9.77 -15.71 5.04
N ASN A 31 -10.44 -14.57 4.88
CA ASN A 31 -11.78 -14.36 5.42
C ASN A 31 -12.81 -15.28 4.76
N SER A 32 -12.73 -15.54 3.46
CA SER A 32 -13.60 -16.49 2.76
C SER A 32 -13.44 -17.90 3.31
N GLN A 33 -12.21 -18.37 3.56
CA GLN A 33 -11.95 -19.67 4.17
C GLN A 33 -12.55 -19.76 5.58
N ILE A 34 -12.38 -18.71 6.39
CA ILE A 34 -12.96 -18.63 7.74
C ILE A 34 -14.49 -18.67 7.68
N ALA A 35 -15.10 -17.95 6.73
CA ALA A 35 -16.55 -17.90 6.56
C ALA A 35 -17.16 -19.25 6.19
N VAL A 36 -16.43 -20.09 5.45
CA VAL A 36 -16.83 -21.46 5.10
C VAL A 36 -16.66 -22.43 6.29
N GLY A 37 -16.07 -21.98 7.41
CA GLY A 37 -15.85 -22.79 8.59
C GLY A 37 -14.55 -23.61 8.54
N THR A 38 -13.67 -23.33 7.58
CA THR A 38 -12.35 -23.96 7.53
C THR A 38 -11.49 -23.45 8.69
N VAL A 39 -10.95 -24.37 9.48
CA VAL A 39 -10.02 -24.03 10.56
C VAL A 39 -8.75 -23.42 9.95
N PRO A 40 -8.41 -22.16 10.26
CA PRO A 40 -7.20 -21.54 9.73
C PRO A 40 -5.96 -22.25 10.30
N GLU A 41 -5.03 -22.62 9.43
CA GLU A 41 -3.75 -23.21 9.84
C GLU A 41 -2.96 -22.26 10.76
N ASN A 42 -3.16 -20.95 10.62
CA ASN A 42 -2.52 -19.95 11.46
C ASN A 42 -3.51 -18.86 11.92
N PRO A 43 -4.08 -18.97 13.13
CA PRO A 43 -5.05 -17.98 13.65
C PRO A 43 -4.45 -16.57 13.78
N GLY A 44 -3.13 -16.45 13.90
CA GLY A 44 -2.44 -15.16 13.99
C GLY A 44 -2.29 -14.44 12.64
N GLN A 45 -2.46 -15.14 11.51
CA GLN A 45 -2.16 -14.61 10.19
C GLN A 45 -3.06 -13.45 9.79
N VAL A 46 -4.37 -13.54 10.03
CA VAL A 46 -5.34 -12.47 9.76
C VAL A 46 -4.99 -11.21 10.56
N LYS A 47 -4.63 -11.37 11.84
CA LYS A 47 -4.20 -10.26 12.70
C LYS A 47 -2.92 -9.61 12.17
N GLN A 48 -1.97 -10.41 11.69
CA GLN A 48 -0.73 -9.90 11.07
C GLN A 48 -0.99 -9.15 9.76
N MET A 49 -1.88 -9.65 8.91
CA MET A 49 -2.27 -8.98 7.66
C MET A 49 -2.93 -7.63 7.93
N LYS A 50 -3.91 -7.57 8.86
CA LYS A 50 -4.54 -6.32 9.29
C LYS A 50 -3.52 -5.31 9.83
N LYS A 51 -2.58 -5.76 10.66
CA LYS A 51 -1.51 -4.90 11.20
C LYS A 51 -0.55 -4.41 10.11
N THR A 52 -0.30 -5.22 9.09
CA THR A 52 0.54 -4.84 7.94
C THR A 52 -0.15 -3.77 7.09
N ILE A 53 -1.45 -3.95 6.79
CA ILE A 53 -2.29 -2.95 6.10
C ILE A 53 -2.27 -1.62 6.86
N ALA A 54 -2.51 -1.65 8.17
CA ALA A 54 -2.50 -0.44 8.99
C ALA A 54 -1.16 0.32 8.89
N ARG A 55 -0.03 -0.38 8.99
CA ARG A 55 1.30 0.23 8.85
C ARG A 55 1.53 0.86 7.48
N MET A 56 1.12 0.19 6.40
CA MET A 56 1.24 0.72 5.04
C MET A 56 0.43 2.00 4.87
N LEU A 57 -0.82 2.01 5.36
CA LEU A 57 -1.67 3.20 5.32
C LEU A 57 -1.08 4.35 6.13
N THR A 58 -0.60 4.08 7.35
CA THR A 58 0.07 5.11 8.17
C THR A 58 1.27 5.73 7.44
N ILE A 59 2.14 4.92 6.84
CA ILE A 59 3.32 5.42 6.13
C ILE A 59 2.92 6.19 4.86
N LEU A 60 1.88 5.77 4.14
CA LEU A 60 1.35 6.55 3.02
C LEU A 60 0.87 7.93 3.48
N THR A 61 0.11 7.99 4.57
CA THR A 61 -0.36 9.26 5.14
C THR A 61 0.80 10.13 5.66
N GLU A 62 1.82 9.54 6.30
CA GLU A 62 3.04 10.26 6.69
C GLU A 62 3.72 10.88 5.45
N LYS A 63 3.89 10.11 4.37
CA LYS A 63 4.49 10.58 3.11
C LYS A 63 3.64 11.64 2.38
N GLU A 64 2.33 11.65 2.59
CA GLU A 64 1.42 12.68 2.05
C GLU A 64 1.44 13.98 2.87
N LYS A 65 1.63 13.89 4.20
CA LYS A 65 1.72 15.04 5.10
C LYS A 65 3.08 15.73 5.08
N GLU A 66 4.15 15.00 4.78
CA GLU A 66 5.43 15.61 4.42
C GLU A 66 5.23 16.40 3.11
N PRO A 67 5.40 17.73 3.10
CA PRO A 67 5.11 18.54 1.94
C PRO A 67 6.06 18.18 0.79
N LYS A 68 5.59 17.34 -0.14
CA LYS A 68 6.31 17.02 -1.36
C LYS A 68 6.26 18.19 -2.32
N GLN A 69 7.37 18.91 -2.43
CA GLN A 69 7.64 20.01 -3.37
C GLN A 69 7.68 19.59 -4.87
N GLU A 70 7.20 18.41 -5.27
CA GLU A 70 7.45 17.88 -6.63
C GLU A 70 6.20 17.54 -7.47
N LYS A 71 5.03 18.14 -7.19
CA LYS A 71 3.90 18.09 -8.16
C LYS A 71 4.12 18.99 -9.40
N ASN A 72 5.28 19.62 -9.55
CA ASN A 72 5.60 20.54 -10.65
C ASN A 72 6.31 19.91 -11.88
N LYS A 73 6.51 18.58 -11.95
CA LYS A 73 7.20 17.95 -13.11
C LYS A 73 6.23 17.43 -14.19
N SER A 74 5.11 16.81 -13.85
CA SER A 74 4.18 16.26 -14.87
C SER A 74 3.34 17.30 -15.61
N VAL A 75 3.25 18.55 -15.12
CA VAL A 75 2.53 19.64 -15.80
C VAL A 75 3.45 20.46 -16.72
N LYS A 76 4.78 20.29 -16.62
CA LYS A 76 5.74 21.04 -17.46
C LYS A 76 5.92 20.42 -18.84
N GLU A 77 5.96 19.09 -18.94
CA GLU A 77 6.10 18.39 -20.24
C GLU A 77 4.90 18.64 -21.16
N THR A 78 3.66 18.63 -20.62
CA THR A 78 2.46 18.93 -21.42
C THR A 78 2.34 20.41 -21.81
N LYS A 79 2.97 21.33 -21.08
CA LYS A 79 2.91 22.77 -21.39
C LYS A 79 3.98 23.22 -22.40
N GLU A 80 5.12 22.54 -22.48
CA GLU A 80 6.15 22.85 -23.48
C GLU A 80 5.79 22.33 -24.88
N GLU A 81 5.05 21.23 -25.00
CA GLU A 81 4.54 20.74 -26.29
C GLU A 81 3.43 21.64 -26.86
N ILE A 82 2.52 22.14 -26.02
CA ILE A 82 1.42 23.03 -26.44
C ILE A 82 1.93 24.43 -26.84
N LYS A 83 3.10 24.86 -26.33
CA LYS A 83 3.68 26.18 -26.66
C LYS A 83 4.57 26.16 -27.91
N LYS A 84 4.83 24.98 -28.48
CA LYS A 84 5.60 24.77 -29.72
C LYS A 84 4.72 24.39 -30.93
N GLN A 85 3.40 24.32 -30.76
CA GLN A 85 2.41 24.22 -31.84
C GLN A 85 1.75 25.58 -32.08
#